data_AF-A0A7Y2E6M6-F1
#
_entry.id   AF-A0A7Y2E6M6-F1
#
_cell.length_a   1.000
_cell.length_b   1.000
_cell.length_c   1.000
_cell.angle_alpha   90.00
_cell.angle_beta   90.00
_cell.angle_gamma   90.00
#
_symmetry.space_group_name_H-M   'P 1'
#
loop_
_entity.id
_entity.type
_entity.pdbx_description
1 polymer ?
#
loop_
_entity_poly.entity_id
_entity_poly.type
_entity_poly.pdbx_seq_one_letter_code
_entity_poly.pdbx_strand_id
1 'polypeptide(L)'
;IEETREARALMGAGILHHLHQNRYQPELKAGILERIPKNLEPMNHTVVLEACRQFGFETVEKSGEATWYIEFGNKALIDSLPGVLGGSRWMGTFDREEGVRRENIDFFAAGHPLVEGILMELEDTHRGEVALLEVHQAPEEAAGFVGWYKVGAFLKPRCFDLEGKARPDWEILFDCDAPRWKPARAKDWGLVPEAMPHWDQLVRNVFEKHVDLGPLIAAGAFRLIPMPR
;
A
#
# COMPACT_ATOMS: atom_id res chain seq x y z
N ILE A 1 19.26 5.57 29.07
CA ILE A 1 20.34 4.63 28.67
C ILE A 1 19.77 3.21 28.55
N GLU A 2 19.03 2.72 29.56
CA GLU A 2 18.31 1.43 29.52
C GLU A 2 17.23 1.40 28.41
N GLU A 3 16.36 2.41 28.33
CA GLU A 3 15.34 2.53 27.26
C GLU A 3 15.96 2.61 25.86
N THR A 4 17.14 3.22 25.73
CA THR A 4 17.88 3.30 24.46
C THR A 4 18.49 1.95 24.07
N ARG A 5 18.79 1.09 25.05
CA ARG A 5 19.23 -0.29 24.84
C ARG A 5 18.07 -1.21 24.49
N GLU A 6 16.92 -1.06 25.13
CA GLU A 6 15.69 -1.82 24.79
C GLU A 6 15.19 -1.45 23.38
N ALA A 7 15.20 -0.17 23.02
CA ALA A 7 14.86 0.26 21.67
C ALA A 7 15.85 -0.28 20.63
N ARG A 8 17.16 -0.35 20.94
CA ARG A 8 18.16 -0.99 20.08
C ARG A 8 18.04 -2.51 20.03
N ALA A 9 17.60 -3.17 21.09
CA ALA A 9 17.34 -4.60 21.11
C ALA A 9 16.09 -4.95 20.29
N LEU A 10 15.04 -4.11 20.34
CA LEU A 10 13.85 -4.22 19.49
C LEU A 10 14.17 -3.90 18.01
N MET A 11 15.01 -2.89 17.74
CA MET A 11 15.51 -2.61 16.39
C MET A 11 16.47 -3.72 15.87
N GLY A 12 17.25 -4.35 16.76
CA GLY A 12 18.12 -5.49 16.44
C GLY A 12 17.34 -6.81 16.25
N ALA A 13 16.15 -6.92 16.84
CA ALA A 13 15.21 -8.02 16.59
C ALA A 13 14.52 -7.92 15.22
N GLY A 14 14.85 -6.89 14.42
CA GLY A 14 14.53 -6.78 13.00
C GLY A 14 15.24 -7.85 12.19
N ILE A 15 14.62 -9.04 12.17
CA ILE A 15 14.48 -10.09 11.12
C ILE A 15 15.61 -10.24 10.08
N LEU A 16 16.16 -9.17 9.50
CA LEU A 16 17.27 -9.24 8.54
C LEU A 16 18.62 -9.62 9.16
N HIS A 17 18.94 -9.17 10.39
CA HIS A 17 20.31 -9.34 10.90
C HIS A 17 20.67 -10.81 11.22
N HIS A 18 19.67 -11.65 11.55
CA HIS A 18 19.88 -13.07 11.84
C HIS A 18 19.90 -13.97 10.60
N LEU A 19 19.38 -13.52 9.46
CA LEU A 19 19.35 -14.31 8.22
C LEU A 19 20.73 -14.45 7.56
N HIS A 20 21.68 -13.56 7.88
CA HIS A 20 22.98 -13.48 7.18
C HIS A 20 24.21 -13.91 8.01
N GLN A 21 24.04 -14.27 9.29
CA GLN A 21 25.20 -14.63 10.13
C GLN A 21 25.70 -16.07 9.93
N ASN A 22 24.84 -16.99 9.48
CA ASN A 22 25.20 -18.40 9.30
C ASN A 22 24.87 -18.86 7.88
N ARG A 23 25.74 -19.71 7.31
CA ARG A 23 25.48 -20.38 6.03
C ARG A 23 24.15 -21.13 6.14
N TYR A 24 23.32 -21.05 5.11
CA TYR A 24 22.07 -21.79 5.05
C TYR A 24 22.32 -23.29 5.31
N GLN A 25 21.54 -23.86 6.23
CA GLN A 25 21.48 -25.29 6.52
C GLN A 25 20.02 -25.75 6.30
N PRO A 26 19.78 -26.94 5.70
CA PRO A 26 18.42 -27.42 5.42
C PRO A 26 17.48 -27.43 6.62
N GLU A 27 18.01 -27.63 7.83
CA GLU A 27 17.27 -27.67 9.09
C GLU A 27 16.66 -26.31 9.46
N LEU A 28 17.22 -25.20 8.93
CA LEU A 28 16.70 -23.85 9.12
C LEU A 28 15.45 -23.58 8.27
N LYS A 29 15.16 -24.42 7.27
CA LYS A 29 14.06 -24.20 6.31
C LYS A 29 12.73 -23.98 7.00
N ALA A 30 12.35 -24.86 7.94
CA ALA A 30 11.06 -24.77 8.62
C ALA A 30 10.92 -23.46 9.40
N GLY A 31 11.93 -23.12 10.21
CA GLY A 31 11.91 -21.89 11.01
C GLY A 31 12.01 -20.60 10.19
N ILE A 32 12.61 -20.63 8.99
CA ILE A 32 12.59 -19.49 8.06
C ILE A 32 11.20 -19.36 7.43
N LEU A 33 10.63 -20.44 6.92
CA LEU A 33 9.32 -20.41 6.25
C LEU A 33 8.19 -20.01 7.21
N GLU A 34 8.24 -20.43 8.47
CA GLU A 34 7.25 -20.01 9.49
C GLU A 34 7.23 -18.50 9.75
N ARG A 35 8.35 -17.81 9.49
CA ARG A 35 8.47 -16.36 9.69
C ARG A 35 8.02 -15.56 8.47
N ILE A 36 7.90 -16.20 7.30
CA ILE A 36 7.43 -15.52 6.09
C ILE A 36 5.90 -15.44 6.17
N PRO A 37 5.31 -14.24 6.03
CA PRO A 37 3.85 -14.11 5.97
C PRO A 37 3.28 -15.01 4.87
N LYS A 38 2.29 -15.84 5.21
CA LYS A 38 1.68 -16.79 4.27
C LYS A 38 1.04 -16.12 3.06
N ASN A 39 0.66 -14.85 3.19
CA ASN A 39 0.05 -14.05 2.16
C ASN A 39 1.04 -13.11 1.45
N LEU A 40 2.35 -13.23 1.70
CA LEU A 40 3.35 -12.32 1.11
C LEU A 40 3.33 -12.34 -0.42
N GLU A 41 3.26 -13.53 -1.04
CA GLU A 41 3.24 -13.68 -2.50
C GLU A 41 1.96 -13.06 -3.12
N PRO A 42 0.74 -13.37 -2.63
CA PRO A 42 -0.47 -12.66 -3.04
C PRO A 42 -0.45 -11.14 -2.83
N MET A 43 0.12 -10.67 -1.70
CA MET A 43 0.27 -9.25 -1.43
C MET A 43 1.23 -8.60 -2.43
N ASN A 44 2.38 -9.22 -2.68
CA ASN A 44 3.37 -8.70 -3.63
C ASN A 44 2.80 -8.65 -5.04
N HIS A 45 2.08 -9.70 -5.47
CA HIS A 45 1.34 -9.74 -6.73
C HIS A 45 0.39 -8.55 -6.86
N THR A 46 -0.45 -8.34 -5.84
CA THR A 46 -1.45 -7.25 -5.84
C THR A 46 -0.79 -5.88 -5.89
N VAL A 47 0.18 -5.61 -5.00
CA VAL A 47 0.85 -4.31 -4.90
C VAL A 47 1.59 -3.99 -6.20
N VAL A 48 2.37 -4.92 -6.73
CA VAL A 48 3.17 -4.69 -7.93
C VAL A 48 2.30 -4.48 -9.17
N LEU A 49 1.26 -5.29 -9.38
CA LEU A 49 0.40 -5.12 -10.54
C LEU A 49 -0.46 -3.86 -10.46
N GLU A 50 -0.97 -3.49 -9.27
CA GLU A 50 -1.69 -2.23 -9.11
C GLU A 50 -0.77 -1.03 -9.31
N ALA A 51 0.47 -1.09 -8.83
CA ALA A 51 1.46 -0.05 -9.10
C ALA A 51 1.77 0.05 -10.59
N CYS A 52 2.00 -1.08 -11.28
CA CYS A 52 2.22 -1.10 -12.73
C CYS A 52 1.04 -0.45 -13.47
N ARG A 53 -0.19 -0.80 -13.10
CA ARG A 53 -1.40 -0.20 -13.67
C ARG A 53 -1.45 1.31 -13.43
N GLN A 54 -1.15 1.77 -12.22
CA GLN A 54 -1.14 3.19 -11.86
C GLN A 54 -0.01 3.96 -12.54
N PHE A 55 1.14 3.34 -12.75
CA PHE A 55 2.30 3.90 -13.44
C PHE A 55 2.19 3.80 -14.95
N GLY A 56 1.11 3.21 -15.49
CA GLY A 56 0.90 3.10 -16.94
C GLY A 56 1.81 2.09 -17.63
N PHE A 57 2.32 1.10 -16.89
CA PHE A 57 3.11 0.01 -17.46
C PHE A 57 2.20 -0.92 -18.25
N GLU A 58 2.75 -1.54 -19.29
CA GLU A 58 2.03 -2.58 -20.00
C GLU A 58 2.15 -3.89 -19.21
N THR A 59 1.00 -4.44 -18.80
CA THR A 59 0.92 -5.72 -18.09
C THR A 59 0.05 -6.68 -18.89
N VAL A 60 0.58 -7.87 -19.16
CA VAL A 60 -0.14 -8.91 -19.90
C VAL A 60 0.04 -10.24 -19.20
N GLU A 61 -1.07 -10.83 -18.76
CA GLU A 61 -1.07 -12.18 -18.20
C GLU A 61 -0.67 -13.20 -19.28
N LYS A 62 0.14 -14.18 -18.90
CA LYS A 62 0.66 -15.24 -19.78
C LYS A 62 0.34 -16.61 -19.21
N SER A 63 0.51 -17.64 -20.02
CA SER A 63 0.35 -19.03 -19.59
C SER A 63 1.32 -19.38 -18.46
N GLY A 64 0.81 -20.00 -17.41
CA GLY A 64 1.53 -20.36 -16.19
C GLY A 64 0.80 -19.81 -14.96
N GLU A 65 1.15 -20.31 -13.78
CA GLU A 65 0.58 -19.80 -12.54
C GLU A 65 1.12 -18.38 -12.28
N ALA A 66 0.22 -17.42 -12.05
CA ALA A 66 0.54 -16.02 -11.76
C ALA A 66 1.66 -15.42 -12.63
N THR A 67 1.67 -15.75 -13.93
CA THR A 67 2.76 -15.41 -14.86
C THR A 67 2.41 -14.18 -15.69
N TRP A 68 3.32 -13.22 -15.77
CA TRP A 68 3.09 -11.90 -16.38
C TRP A 68 4.26 -11.45 -17.24
N TYR A 69 3.90 -10.81 -18.35
CA TYR A 69 4.78 -9.89 -19.05
C TYR A 69 4.54 -8.48 -18.52
N ILE A 70 5.60 -7.76 -18.16
CA ILE A 70 5.55 -6.39 -17.66
C ILE A 70 6.56 -5.54 -18.43
N GLU A 71 6.14 -4.38 -18.93
CA GLU A 71 7.00 -3.45 -19.66
C GLU A 71 6.89 -2.03 -19.09
N PHE A 72 8.04 -1.49 -18.65
CA PHE A 72 8.21 -0.08 -18.37
C PHE A 72 8.47 0.67 -19.68
N GLY A 73 7.40 0.84 -20.45
CA GLY A 73 7.43 1.38 -21.80
C GLY A 73 7.25 2.90 -21.87
N ASN A 74 7.17 3.41 -23.09
CA ASN A 74 6.98 4.84 -23.39
C ASN A 74 5.61 5.42 -22.97
N LYS A 75 4.66 4.57 -22.55
CA LYS A 75 3.34 4.98 -22.05
C LYS A 75 3.31 5.19 -20.54
N ALA A 76 4.43 4.93 -19.86
CA ALA A 76 4.51 5.10 -18.43
C ALA A 76 4.26 6.55 -18.02
N LEU A 77 3.60 6.72 -16.87
CA LEU A 77 3.25 7.99 -16.25
C LEU A 77 4.31 8.48 -15.26
N ILE A 78 5.40 7.74 -15.13
CA ILE A 78 6.59 8.08 -14.34
C ILE A 78 7.78 8.21 -15.29
N ASP A 79 8.66 9.17 -15.01
CA ASP A 79 9.82 9.47 -15.87
C ASP A 79 10.95 8.46 -15.68
N SER A 80 11.06 7.88 -14.48
CA SER A 80 12.08 6.89 -14.13
C SER A 80 11.56 5.95 -13.05
N LEU A 81 12.08 4.73 -13.03
CA LEU A 81 11.89 3.80 -11.92
C LEU A 81 13.25 3.59 -11.24
N PRO A 82 13.39 3.80 -9.91
CA PRO A 82 14.67 3.69 -9.23
C PRO A 82 15.41 2.38 -9.52
N GLY A 83 16.66 2.49 -9.99
CA GLY A 83 17.51 1.32 -10.32
C GLY A 83 17.12 0.59 -11.61
N VAL A 84 16.14 1.08 -12.37
CA VAL A 84 15.61 0.42 -13.56
C VAL A 84 15.62 1.37 -14.76
N LEU A 85 16.12 0.87 -15.89
CA LEU A 85 16.18 1.64 -17.12
C LEU A 85 14.81 1.70 -17.81
N GLY A 86 14.50 2.85 -18.43
CA GLY A 86 13.33 2.96 -19.30
C GLY A 86 13.39 1.99 -20.47
N GLY A 87 12.26 1.39 -20.84
CA GLY A 87 12.16 0.35 -21.86
C GLY A 87 12.49 -1.07 -21.36
N SER A 88 12.77 -1.24 -20.07
CA SER A 88 12.94 -2.56 -19.47
C SER A 88 11.66 -3.40 -19.55
N ARG A 89 11.85 -4.71 -19.75
CA ARG A 89 10.80 -5.70 -19.94
C ARG A 89 11.12 -6.93 -19.12
N TRP A 90 10.11 -7.51 -18.50
CA TRP A 90 10.23 -8.71 -17.69
C TRP A 90 9.18 -9.73 -18.09
N MET A 91 9.58 -11.00 -18.04
CA MET A 91 8.68 -12.15 -18.11
C MET A 91 8.92 -12.94 -16.84
N GLY A 92 7.92 -13.03 -15.98
CA GLY A 92 8.11 -13.62 -14.65
C GLY A 92 6.81 -14.06 -14.01
N THR A 93 6.92 -14.59 -12.80
CA THR A 93 5.81 -15.07 -12.00
C THR A 93 5.91 -14.60 -10.56
N PHE A 94 4.75 -14.44 -9.92
CA PHE A 94 4.65 -14.22 -8.47
C PHE A 94 4.47 -15.53 -7.69
N ASP A 95 4.32 -16.66 -8.38
CA ASP A 95 4.23 -17.99 -7.78
C ASP A 95 5.61 -18.65 -7.69
N ARG A 96 6.00 -19.03 -6.47
CA ARG A 96 7.32 -19.62 -6.22
C ARG A 96 7.50 -20.97 -6.89
N GLU A 97 6.47 -21.81 -6.88
CA GLU A 97 6.57 -23.17 -7.45
C GLU A 97 6.73 -23.11 -8.96
N GLU A 98 6.03 -22.19 -9.63
CA GLU A 98 6.17 -21.92 -11.06
C GLU A 98 7.55 -21.32 -11.38
N GLY A 99 8.07 -20.40 -10.56
CA GLY A 99 9.41 -19.85 -10.75
C GLY A 99 10.52 -20.91 -10.63
N VAL A 100 10.34 -21.89 -9.74
CA VAL A 100 11.25 -23.05 -9.64
C VAL A 100 11.06 -24.01 -10.82
N ARG A 101 9.81 -24.21 -11.28
CA ARG A 101 9.50 -25.09 -12.41
C ARG A 101 10.03 -24.55 -13.74
N ARG A 102 10.09 -23.23 -13.89
CA ARG A 102 10.50 -22.53 -15.11
C ARG A 102 11.67 -21.60 -14.84
N GLU A 103 12.87 -22.14 -14.97
CA GLU A 103 14.12 -21.40 -14.72
C GLU A 103 14.40 -20.27 -15.73
N ASN A 104 13.59 -20.14 -16.79
CA ASN A 104 13.77 -19.14 -17.83
C ASN A 104 12.89 -17.89 -17.67
N ILE A 105 12.14 -17.78 -16.57
CA ILE A 105 11.35 -16.61 -16.21
C ILE A 105 11.78 -16.08 -14.84
N ASP A 106 11.56 -14.79 -14.61
CA ASP A 106 11.90 -14.16 -13.34
C ASP A 106 10.91 -14.58 -12.23
N PHE A 107 11.40 -14.65 -10.99
CA PHE A 107 10.52 -14.69 -9.82
C PHE A 107 10.38 -13.28 -9.23
N PHE A 108 9.19 -12.70 -9.32
CA PHE A 108 8.90 -11.36 -8.85
C PHE A 108 8.74 -11.33 -7.33
N ALA A 109 9.85 -11.11 -6.64
CA ALA A 109 9.94 -10.99 -5.19
C ALA A 109 10.89 -9.86 -4.77
N ALA A 110 11.02 -9.65 -3.46
CA ALA A 110 12.00 -8.73 -2.90
C ALA A 110 13.42 -9.03 -3.45
N GLY A 111 14.14 -7.97 -3.82
CA GLY A 111 15.42 -8.01 -4.51
C GLY A 111 15.33 -8.01 -6.04
N HIS A 112 14.16 -8.25 -6.62
CA HIS A 112 13.96 -8.13 -8.07
C HIS A 112 13.90 -6.64 -8.47
N PRO A 113 14.63 -6.17 -9.50
CA PRO A 113 14.71 -4.75 -9.86
C PRO A 113 13.35 -4.06 -10.07
N LEU A 114 12.39 -4.73 -10.73
CA LEU A 114 11.03 -4.21 -10.91
C LEU A 114 10.32 -3.99 -9.55
N VAL A 115 10.44 -4.97 -8.64
CA VAL A 115 9.73 -4.93 -7.36
C VAL A 115 10.33 -3.85 -6.46
N GLU A 116 11.65 -3.83 -6.33
CA GLU A 116 12.36 -2.83 -5.53
C GLU A 116 12.14 -1.41 -6.08
N GLY A 117 12.22 -1.24 -7.41
CA GLY A 117 11.97 0.04 -8.04
C GLY A 117 10.56 0.56 -7.80
N ILE A 118 9.55 -0.32 -7.86
CA ILE A 118 8.16 0.04 -7.56
C ILE A 118 7.99 0.44 -6.09
N LEU A 119 8.54 -0.34 -5.16
CA LEU A 119 8.42 -0.04 -3.73
C LEU A 119 9.10 1.30 -3.39
N MET A 120 10.28 1.57 -3.93
CA MET A 120 10.96 2.85 -3.76
C MET A 120 10.16 4.01 -4.37
N GLU A 121 9.62 3.85 -5.59
CA GLU A 121 8.78 4.89 -6.22
C GLU A 121 7.50 5.17 -5.40
N LEU A 122 6.90 4.14 -4.81
CA LEU A 122 5.74 4.30 -3.93
C LEU A 122 6.09 4.95 -2.58
N GLU A 123 7.29 4.70 -2.05
CA GLU A 123 7.75 5.30 -0.79
C GLU A 123 8.21 6.76 -0.95
N ASP A 124 8.86 7.10 -2.07
CA ASP A 124 9.48 8.40 -2.28
C ASP A 124 8.54 9.44 -2.91
N THR A 125 7.43 9.02 -3.52
CA THR A 125 6.50 9.94 -4.19
C THR A 125 5.26 10.27 -3.38
N HIS A 126 4.68 11.45 -3.65
CA HIS A 126 3.41 11.88 -3.06
C HIS A 126 2.17 11.13 -3.58
N ARG A 127 2.36 10.08 -4.40
CA ARG A 127 1.23 9.34 -4.98
C ARG A 127 0.56 8.51 -3.88
N GLY A 128 -0.76 8.65 -3.77
CA GLY A 128 -1.52 7.97 -2.73
C GLY A 128 -1.58 8.70 -1.39
N GLU A 129 -0.88 9.84 -1.23
CA GLU A 129 -0.99 10.68 -0.02
C GLU A 129 -2.36 11.33 0.13
N VAL A 130 -3.09 11.55 -0.98
CA VAL A 130 -4.43 12.15 -0.95
C VAL A 130 -5.40 11.32 -1.79
N ALA A 131 -6.56 10.99 -1.21
CA ALA A 131 -7.59 10.21 -1.88
C ALA A 131 -9.01 10.75 -1.65
N LEU A 132 -9.91 10.42 -2.58
CA LEU A 132 -11.36 10.54 -2.40
C LEU A 132 -11.96 9.15 -2.57
N LEU A 133 -12.75 8.68 -1.61
CA LEU A 133 -13.11 7.27 -1.47
C LEU A 133 -14.62 7.04 -1.29
N GLU A 134 -15.13 5.93 -1.82
CA GLU A 134 -16.47 5.42 -1.51
C GLU A 134 -16.34 4.13 -0.75
N VAL A 135 -16.77 4.09 0.50
CA VAL A 135 -16.77 2.90 1.34
C VAL A 135 -18.13 2.24 1.22
N HIS A 136 -18.18 1.09 0.56
CA HIS A 136 -19.42 0.35 0.39
C HIS A 136 -19.69 -0.61 1.55
N GLN A 137 -20.95 -1.01 1.71
CA GLN A 137 -21.39 -1.91 2.78
C GLN A 137 -21.07 -1.34 4.17
N ALA A 138 -21.16 -0.02 4.28
CA ALA A 138 -20.99 0.67 5.54
C ALA A 138 -22.23 0.46 6.44
N PRO A 139 -22.08 0.54 7.78
CA PRO A 139 -23.21 0.37 8.70
C PRO A 139 -24.23 1.52 8.61
N GLU A 140 -23.80 2.68 8.13
CA GLU A 140 -24.61 3.89 8.01
C GLU A 140 -24.24 4.68 6.75
N GLU A 141 -25.12 5.62 6.37
CA GLU A 141 -24.83 6.63 5.35
C GLU A 141 -24.23 7.87 6.02
N ALA A 142 -23.00 8.22 5.67
CA ALA A 142 -22.28 9.36 6.25
C ALA A 142 -21.11 9.79 5.35
N ALA A 143 -20.43 10.87 5.72
CA ALA A 143 -19.19 11.31 5.08
C ALA A 143 -18.20 11.82 6.13
N GLY A 144 -16.92 11.78 5.79
CA GLY A 144 -15.86 12.17 6.71
C GLY A 144 -14.48 12.16 6.09
N PHE A 145 -13.48 12.25 6.97
CA PHE A 145 -12.07 12.25 6.65
C PHE A 145 -11.37 11.08 7.35
N VAL A 146 -10.39 10.48 6.68
CA VAL A 146 -9.49 9.49 7.23
C VAL A 146 -8.07 9.99 7.07
N GLY A 147 -7.27 9.91 8.13
CA GLY A 147 -5.82 10.10 8.08
C GLY A 147 -5.10 8.81 8.44
N TRP A 148 -4.07 8.45 7.70
CA TRP A 148 -3.16 7.36 8.05
C TRP A 148 -1.94 7.94 8.74
N TYR A 149 -1.82 7.63 10.03
CA TYR A 149 -0.75 8.15 10.88
C TYR A 149 0.29 7.06 11.14
N LYS A 150 1.57 7.45 11.11
CA LYS A 150 2.67 6.54 11.41
C LYS A 150 2.77 6.31 12.92
N VAL A 151 2.59 5.07 13.35
CA VAL A 151 2.73 4.62 14.73
C VAL A 151 3.75 3.48 14.78
N GLY A 152 5.02 3.83 15.00
CA GLY A 152 6.14 2.90 14.89
C GLY A 152 6.32 2.42 13.45
N ALA A 153 6.22 1.11 13.23
CA ALA A 153 6.32 0.47 11.91
C ALA A 153 4.96 0.32 11.20
N PHE A 154 3.85 0.73 11.83
CA PHE A 154 2.51 0.54 11.31
C PHE A 154 1.85 1.86 10.95
N LEU A 155 0.92 1.81 9.99
CA LEU A 155 0.00 2.89 9.72
C LEU A 155 -1.30 2.63 10.46
N LYS A 156 -1.81 3.63 11.18
CA LYS A 156 -3.11 3.55 11.85
C LYS A 156 -4.07 4.54 11.21
N PRO A 157 -5.24 4.09 10.72
CA PRO A 157 -6.28 5.00 10.27
C PRO A 157 -6.89 5.72 11.47
N ARG A 158 -7.18 7.01 11.30
CA ARG A 158 -7.94 7.85 12.23
C ARG A 158 -9.02 8.54 11.44
N CYS A 159 -10.26 8.29 11.83
CA CYS A 159 -11.42 8.79 11.12
C CYS A 159 -12.05 9.96 11.87
N PHE A 160 -12.58 10.90 11.10
CA PHE A 160 -13.24 12.11 11.58
C PHE A 160 -14.51 12.34 10.77
N ASP A 161 -15.57 12.87 11.38
CA ASP A 161 -16.71 13.41 10.64
C ASP A 161 -16.37 14.74 9.95
N LEU A 162 -17.32 15.30 9.22
CA LEU A 162 -17.12 16.57 8.49
C LEU A 162 -16.89 17.75 9.44
N GLU A 163 -17.35 17.67 10.70
CA GLU A 163 -17.10 18.65 11.75
C GLU A 163 -15.71 18.50 12.39
N GLY A 164 -14.98 17.42 12.07
CA GLY A 164 -13.65 17.13 12.59
C GLY A 164 -13.63 16.39 13.92
N LYS A 165 -14.77 15.86 14.37
CA LYS A 165 -14.86 15.04 15.58
C LYS A 165 -14.44 13.62 15.26
N ALA A 166 -13.65 13.03 16.15
CA ALA A 166 -13.13 11.67 15.99
C ALA A 166 -14.25 10.62 15.94
N ARG A 167 -14.12 9.68 15.01
CA ARG A 167 -15.03 8.56 14.73
C ARG A 167 -14.25 7.24 14.74
N PRO A 168 -13.84 6.76 15.94
CA PRO A 168 -13.06 5.52 16.06
C PRO A 168 -13.84 4.29 15.56
N ASP A 169 -15.17 4.36 15.57
CA ASP A 169 -16.07 3.34 15.02
C ASP A 169 -15.95 3.16 13.50
N TRP A 170 -15.45 4.18 12.78
CA TRP A 170 -15.20 4.11 11.34
C TRP A 170 -13.80 3.57 10.99
N GLU A 171 -12.85 3.56 11.92
CA GLU A 171 -11.46 3.14 11.65
C GLU A 171 -11.38 1.69 11.15
N ILE A 172 -12.27 0.82 11.66
CA ILE A 172 -12.39 -0.60 11.26
C ILE A 172 -12.69 -0.77 9.76
N LEU A 173 -13.25 0.25 9.10
CA LEU A 173 -13.55 0.23 7.67
C LEU A 173 -12.29 0.38 6.80
N PHE A 174 -11.20 0.88 7.39
CA PHE A 174 -9.92 1.12 6.74
C PHE A 174 -8.81 0.19 7.26
N ASP A 175 -9.07 -0.53 8.34
CA ASP A 175 -8.19 -1.53 8.95
C ASP A 175 -8.60 -2.95 8.51
N CYS A 176 -8.68 -3.19 7.19
CA CYS A 176 -9.12 -4.47 6.64
C CYS A 176 -8.26 -4.97 5.48
N ASP A 177 -7.99 -6.29 5.48
CA ASP A 177 -7.22 -6.98 4.43
C ASP A 177 -7.91 -6.95 3.06
N ALA A 178 -9.23 -6.75 3.04
CA ALA A 178 -10.05 -6.64 1.85
C ALA A 178 -10.75 -5.27 1.83
N PRO A 179 -10.16 -4.25 1.17
CA PRO A 179 -10.69 -2.90 1.19
C PRO A 179 -12.11 -2.87 0.59
N ARG A 180 -13.06 -2.36 1.38
CA ARG A 180 -14.45 -2.11 0.93
C ARG A 180 -14.62 -0.77 0.25
N TRP A 181 -13.52 -0.07 0.05
CA TRP A 181 -13.49 1.26 -0.51
C TRP A 181 -13.03 1.26 -1.96
N LYS A 182 -13.53 2.21 -2.73
CA LYS A 182 -13.16 2.44 -4.13
C LYS A 182 -12.82 3.92 -4.34
N PRO A 183 -11.95 4.26 -5.31
CA PRO A 183 -11.76 5.65 -5.69
C PRO A 183 -13.08 6.28 -6.12
N ALA A 184 -13.40 7.44 -5.54
CA ALA A 184 -14.55 8.24 -5.92
C ALA A 184 -14.14 9.34 -6.89
N ARG A 185 -15.11 9.86 -7.65
CA ARG A 185 -14.91 11.08 -8.44
C ARG A 185 -15.53 12.26 -7.72
N ALA A 186 -14.83 13.40 -7.67
CA ALA A 186 -15.32 14.61 -7.01
C ALA A 186 -16.73 15.03 -7.48
N LYS A 187 -17.02 14.86 -8.78
CA LYS A 187 -18.35 15.13 -9.35
C LYS A 187 -19.46 14.24 -8.78
N ASP A 188 -19.15 12.95 -8.52
CA ASP A 188 -20.12 11.96 -8.01
C ASP A 188 -20.41 12.19 -6.52
N TRP A 189 -19.57 13.01 -5.89
CA TRP A 189 -19.67 13.51 -4.52
C TRP A 189 -20.32 14.89 -4.42
N GLY A 190 -20.59 15.57 -5.53
CA GLY A 190 -21.02 16.96 -5.50
C GLY A 190 -19.96 17.93 -4.96
N LEU A 191 -18.69 17.51 -4.91
CA LEU A 191 -17.54 18.38 -4.59
C LEU A 191 -17.19 19.25 -5.81
N VAL A 192 -18.15 20.07 -6.22
CA VAL A 192 -17.92 21.19 -7.14
C VAL A 192 -17.75 22.46 -6.31
N PRO A 193 -16.83 23.38 -6.67
CA PRO A 193 -16.54 24.58 -5.88
C PRO A 193 -17.77 25.39 -5.47
N GLU A 194 -18.81 25.37 -6.31
CA GLU A 194 -20.08 26.06 -6.09
C GLU A 194 -20.95 25.39 -5.00
N ALA A 195 -20.79 24.09 -4.78
CA ALA A 195 -21.62 23.30 -3.85
C ALA A 195 -20.96 23.12 -2.47
N MET A 196 -19.63 23.12 -2.40
CA MET A 196 -18.88 23.10 -1.13
C MET A 196 -17.77 24.17 -1.14
N PRO A 197 -18.13 25.45 -0.93
CA PRO A 197 -17.13 26.49 -0.73
C PRO A 197 -16.32 26.19 0.54
N HIS A 198 -15.01 26.49 0.50
CA HIS A 198 -14.06 26.30 1.61
C HIS A 198 -13.76 24.84 2.00
N TRP A 199 -13.95 23.88 1.09
CA TRP A 199 -13.58 22.47 1.29
C TRP A 199 -12.11 22.29 1.72
N ASP A 200 -11.19 23.03 1.10
CA ASP A 200 -9.77 23.04 1.42
C ASP A 200 -9.51 23.48 2.87
N GLN A 201 -10.23 24.50 3.34
CA GLN A 201 -10.13 25.00 4.70
C GLN A 201 -10.72 24.02 5.71
N LEU A 202 -11.82 23.35 5.36
CA LEU A 202 -12.41 22.28 6.17
C LEU A 202 -11.39 21.16 6.41
N VAL A 203 -10.80 20.63 5.33
CA VAL A 203 -9.79 19.56 5.38
C VAL A 203 -8.61 19.97 6.27
N ARG A 204 -8.04 21.16 6.06
CA ARG A 204 -6.93 21.68 6.86
C ARG A 204 -7.29 21.79 8.34
N ASN A 205 -8.45 22.37 8.65
CA ASN A 205 -8.91 22.55 10.02
C ASN A 205 -9.10 21.23 10.76
N VAL A 206 -9.51 20.16 10.06
CA VAL A 206 -9.62 18.83 10.68
C VAL A 206 -8.24 18.30 11.03
N PHE A 207 -7.33 18.17 10.06
CA PHE A 207 -6.04 17.54 10.30
C PHE A 207 -5.10 18.38 11.17
N GLU A 208 -5.16 19.71 11.12
CA GLU A 208 -4.37 20.61 11.99
C GLU A 208 -4.75 20.47 13.47
N LYS A 209 -6.00 20.14 13.80
CA LYS A 209 -6.44 19.90 15.18
C LYS A 209 -5.91 18.58 15.77
N HIS A 210 -5.43 17.68 14.92
CA HIS A 210 -5.04 16.31 15.28
C HIS A 210 -3.57 16.01 14.92
N VAL A 211 -2.72 17.04 14.95
CA VAL A 211 -1.26 16.92 14.73
C VAL A 211 -0.54 16.13 15.82
N ASP A 212 -1.17 15.99 16.99
CA ASP A 212 -0.68 15.22 18.14
C ASP A 212 -0.74 13.70 17.92
N LEU A 213 -1.47 13.23 16.91
CA LEU A 213 -1.59 11.81 16.57
C LEU A 213 -0.34 11.21 15.89
N GLY A 214 0.65 12.06 15.57
CA GLY A 214 1.92 11.67 14.96
C GLY A 214 2.03 12.11 13.49
N PRO A 215 3.05 11.63 12.77
CA PRO A 215 3.24 11.98 11.36
C PRO A 215 2.10 11.45 10.50
N LEU A 216 1.37 12.36 9.84
CA LEU A 216 0.38 12.04 8.83
C LEU A 216 1.10 11.62 7.55
N ILE A 217 0.78 10.43 7.03
CA ILE A 217 1.39 9.86 5.82
C ILE A 217 0.44 9.99 4.62
N ALA A 218 -0.86 9.80 4.84
CA ALA A 218 -1.88 9.98 3.82
C ALA A 218 -3.18 10.47 4.43
N ALA A 219 -3.99 11.16 3.65
CA ALA A 219 -5.30 11.65 4.00
C ALA A 219 -6.32 11.30 2.92
N GLY A 220 -7.54 11.02 3.31
CA GLY A 220 -8.64 10.78 2.38
C GLY A 220 -9.92 11.43 2.88
N ALA A 221 -10.75 11.89 1.95
CA ALA A 221 -12.16 12.10 2.24
C ALA A 221 -12.92 10.86 1.77
N PHE A 222 -13.89 10.41 2.57
CA PHE A 222 -14.71 9.25 2.23
C PHE A 222 -16.21 9.46 2.44
N ARG A 223 -17.02 8.72 1.67
CA ARG A 223 -18.46 8.57 1.88
C ARG A 223 -18.77 7.12 2.23
N LEU A 224 -19.64 6.94 3.20
CA LEU A 224 -20.15 5.65 3.63
C LEU A 224 -21.45 5.37 2.87
N ILE A 225 -21.46 4.27 2.12
CA ILE A 225 -22.61 3.83 1.33
C ILE A 225 -23.13 2.54 1.97
N PRO A 226 -24.33 2.56 2.57
CA PRO A 226 -24.91 1.36 3.18
C PRO A 226 -25.32 0.34 2.10
N MET A 227 -25.56 -0.90 2.52
CA MET A 227 -26.17 -1.89 1.62
C MET A 227 -27.58 -1.44 1.21
N PRO A 228 -27.98 -1.64 -0.05
CA PRO A 228 -29.37 -1.45 -0.45
C PRO A 228 -30.26 -2.37 0.40
N ARG A 229 -31.32 -1.80 0.98
CA ARG A 229 -32.34 -2.54 1.75
C ARG A 229 -33.16 -3.45 0.85
#